data_AF-W7WJ85-F1
#
_entry.id   AF-W7WJ85-F1
#
_cell.length_a   1.000
_cell.length_b   1.000
_cell.length_c   1.000
_cell.angle_alpha   90.00
_cell.angle_beta   90.00
_cell.angle_gamma   90.00
#
_symmetry.space_group_name_H-M   'P 1'
#
loop_
_entity.id
_entity.type
_entity.pdbx_description
1 polymer ?
#
loop_
_entity_poly.entity_id
_entity_poly.type
_entity_poly.pdbx_seq_one_letter_code
_entity_poly.pdbx_strand_id
1 'polypeptide(L)'
;MALLRESGSPHMVFAAAGQYQQSLPSGRSFSLMRVRLEESAGLVPEISGHRLMASIRLMRQDGEGRLRPSGDDVSFELTLC
;
A
#
# COMPACT_ATOMS: atom_id res chain seq x y z
N MET A 1 -11.17 -22.25 13.90
CA MET A 1 -9.81 -21.71 13.72
C MET A 1 -9.83 -20.79 12.52
N ALA A 2 -10.13 -19.51 12.73
CA ALA A 2 -10.10 -18.51 11.66
C ALA A 2 -8.63 -18.22 11.35
N LEU A 3 -8.20 -18.59 10.14
CA LEU A 3 -6.87 -18.28 9.62
C LEU A 3 -6.68 -16.76 9.66
N LEU A 4 -5.45 -16.30 9.89
CA LEU A 4 -5.05 -14.87 9.93
C LEU A 4 -5.57 -14.01 8.76
N ARG A 5 -6.09 -14.62 7.69
CA ARG A 5 -6.73 -13.97 6.55
C ARG A 5 -8.03 -13.21 6.86
N GLU A 6 -8.75 -13.53 7.95
CA GLU A 6 -10.04 -12.89 8.27
C GLU A 6 -9.95 -11.75 9.28
N SER A 7 -8.82 -11.56 9.98
CA SER A 7 -8.73 -10.56 11.07
C SER A 7 -8.39 -9.14 10.61
N GLY A 8 -8.11 -8.93 9.32
CA GLY A 8 -7.82 -7.62 8.76
C GLY A 8 -9.03 -7.06 8.03
N SER A 9 -9.61 -5.98 8.54
CA SER A 9 -10.61 -5.22 7.77
C SER A 9 -9.90 -4.44 6.67
N PRO A 10 -10.37 -4.50 5.41
CA PRO A 10 -9.90 -3.60 4.39
C PRO A 10 -10.33 -2.17 4.76
N HIS A 11 -9.39 -1.25 4.70
CA HIS A 11 -9.63 0.17 4.89
C HIS A 11 -9.23 0.91 3.63
N MET A 12 -10.11 1.78 3.14
CA MET A 12 -9.74 2.68 2.05
C MET A 12 -8.75 3.72 2.55
N VAL A 13 -7.64 3.84 1.84
CA VAL A 13 -6.59 4.81 2.09
C VAL A 13 -6.39 5.66 0.85
N PHE A 14 -5.88 6.87 1.06
CA PHE A 14 -5.63 7.84 0.00
C PHE A 14 -4.13 8.13 -0.07
N ALA A 15 -3.49 7.78 -1.18
CA ALA A 15 -2.13 8.23 -1.49
C ALA A 15 -2.19 9.62 -2.12
N ALA A 16 -1.65 10.60 -1.41
CA ALA A 16 -1.45 11.94 -1.94
C ALA A 16 -0.15 11.98 -2.75
N ALA A 17 -0.18 12.51 -3.98
CA ALA A 17 0.96 12.55 -4.89
C ALA A 17 1.70 11.19 -4.99
N GLY A 18 0.92 10.11 -5.13
CA GLY A 18 1.42 8.74 -5.19
C GLY A 18 2.14 8.26 -3.93
N GLN A 19 1.95 8.87 -2.77
CA GLN A 19 2.62 8.47 -1.53
C GLN A 19 1.62 8.30 -0.39
N TYR A 20 1.79 7.22 0.36
CA TYR A 20 1.02 6.92 1.56
C TYR A 20 1.94 6.40 2.66
N GLN A 21 1.78 6.92 3.87
CA GLN A 21 2.55 6.48 5.03
C GLN A 21 1.62 6.26 6.20
N GLN A 22 1.80 5.14 6.88
CA GLN A 22 1.04 4.79 8.07
C GLN A 22 1.98 4.32 9.17
N SER A 23 1.85 4.92 10.35
CA SER A 23 2.50 4.40 11.55
C SER A 23 1.82 3.09 11.96
N LEU A 24 2.64 2.08 12.28
CA LEU A 24 2.18 0.81 12.79
C LEU A 24 2.21 0.88 14.33
N PRO A 25 1.08 0.62 15.03
CA PRO A 25 1.03 0.72 16.47
C PRO A 25 2.01 -0.24 17.16
N SER A 26 2.84 0.32 18.04
CA SER A 26 3.79 -0.39 18.90
C SER A 26 3.05 -1.34 19.86
N GLY A 27 2.84 -2.59 19.46
CA GLY A 27 2.13 -3.58 20.27
C GLY A 27 1.32 -4.58 19.45
N ARG A 28 1.07 -4.31 18.18
CA ARG A 28 0.45 -5.25 17.24
C ARG A 28 1.46 -5.63 16.15
N SER A 29 1.81 -6.91 16.08
CA SER A 29 2.62 -7.45 14.99
C SER A 29 1.71 -7.69 13.79
N PHE A 30 1.95 -6.96 12.70
CA PHE A 30 1.31 -7.24 11.41
C PHE A 30 2.27 -8.11 10.61
N SER A 31 1.79 -9.28 10.19
CA SER A 31 2.57 -10.23 9.40
C SER A 31 2.25 -10.14 7.91
N LEU A 32 1.11 -9.52 7.56
CA LEU A 32 0.67 -9.39 6.18
C LEU A 32 0.11 -8.00 5.92
N MET A 33 0.58 -7.39 4.83
CA MET A 33 -0.02 -6.19 4.25
C MET A 33 -0.55 -6.53 2.87
N ARG A 34 -1.80 -6.19 2.60
CA ARG A 34 -2.43 -6.36 1.29
C ARG A 34 -2.82 -5.00 0.76
N VAL A 35 -2.37 -4.70 -0.45
CA VAL A 35 -2.71 -3.49 -1.18
C VAL A 35 -3.51 -3.93 -2.40
N ARG A 36 -4.68 -3.33 -2.61
CA ARG A 36 -5.47 -3.50 -3.83
C ARG A 36 -5.57 -2.18 -4.55
N LEU A 37 -5.05 -2.15 -5.76
CA LEU A 37 -5.11 -1.02 -6.67
C LEU A 37 -5.88 -1.42 -7.92
N GLU A 38 -6.54 -0.44 -8.53
CA GLU A 38 -7.17 -0.60 -9.82
C GLU A 38 -6.12 -0.84 -10.91
N GLU A 39 -6.25 -1.94 -11.66
CA GLU A 39 -5.34 -2.29 -12.76
C GLU A 39 -5.36 -1.22 -13.87
N SER A 40 -6.50 -0.53 -14.02
CA SER A 40 -6.68 0.57 -14.96
C SER A 40 -5.79 1.79 -14.68
N ALA A 41 -5.28 1.94 -13.45
CA ALA A 41 -4.40 3.05 -13.10
C ALA A 41 -2.99 2.90 -13.68
N GLY A 42 -2.58 1.69 -14.08
CA GLY A 42 -1.23 1.42 -14.58
C GLY A 42 -0.13 1.75 -13.55
N LEU A 43 -0.48 1.66 -12.26
CA LEU A 43 0.40 2.00 -11.14
C LEU A 43 0.95 0.73 -10.49
N VAL A 44 2.22 0.78 -10.16
CA VAL A 44 2.96 -0.26 -9.43
C VAL A 44 3.18 0.25 -8.00
N PRO A 45 2.61 -0.40 -6.97
CA PRO A 45 2.89 -0.05 -5.59
C PRO A 45 4.26 -0.58 -5.16
N GLU A 46 5.11 0.30 -4.67
CA GLU A 46 6.32 -0.03 -3.94
C GLU A 46 6.04 0.09 -2.44
N ILE A 47 6.17 -1.03 -1.70
CA ILE A 47 5.82 -1.11 -0.28
C ILE A 47 7.12 -1.26 0.52
N SER A 48 7.36 -0.34 1.43
CA SER A 48 8.44 -0.38 2.41
C SER A 48 7.85 -0.50 3.81
N GLY A 49 8.14 -1.61 4.48
CA GLY A 49 7.70 -1.88 5.84
C GLY A 49 8.86 -1.81 6.81
N HIS A 50 8.81 -0.89 7.78
CA HIS A 50 9.64 -0.88 8.97
C HIS A 50 8.82 -1.26 10.20
N ARG A 51 9.48 -1.66 11.30
CA ARG A 51 8.83 -2.14 12.54
C ARG A 51 7.75 -1.21 13.10
N LEU A 52 7.81 0.09 12.81
CA LEU A 52 6.89 1.11 13.30
C LEU A 52 6.19 1.91 12.19
N MET A 53 6.50 1.66 10.92
CA MET A 53 6.00 2.49 9.83
C MET A 53 5.92 1.69 8.54
N ALA A 54 4.77 1.75 7.89
CA ALA A 54 4.58 1.31 6.53
C ALA A 54 4.55 2.52 5.60
N SER A 55 5.31 2.46 4.51
CA SER A 55 5.32 3.45 3.45
C SER A 55 4.97 2.76 2.14
N ILE A 56 4.02 3.31 1.41
CA ILE A 56 3.61 2.84 0.09
C ILE A 56 3.85 4.00 -0.88
N ARG A 57 4.55 3.71 -1.97
CA ARG A 57 4.81 4.66 -3.04
C ARG A 57 4.31 4.10 -4.36
N LEU A 58 3.42 4.83 -5.02
CA LEU A 58 2.89 4.49 -6.32
C LEU A 58 3.87 4.95 -7.39
N MET A 59 4.27 4.00 -8.22
CA MET A 59 5.18 4.19 -9.33
C MET A 59 4.41 3.93 -10.62
N ARG A 60 4.80 4.56 -11.73
CA ARG A 60 4.29 4.29 -13.07
C ARG A 60 5.47 3.89 -13.95
N GLN A 61 5.29 2.86 -14.79
CA GLN A 61 6.26 2.61 -15.86
C GLN A 61 6.12 3.67 -16.94
N ASP A 62 7.23 4.33 -17.24
CA ASP A 62 7.36 5.24 -18.38
C ASP A 62 7.46 4.43 -19.70
N GLY A 63 7.40 5.10 -20.85
CA GLY A 63 7.54 4.48 -22.17
C GLY A 63 8.88 3.76 -22.41
N GLU A 64 9.91 4.11 -21.63
CA GLU A 64 11.20 3.39 -21.59
C GLU A 64 11.22 2.19 -20.61
N GLY A 65 10.09 1.84 -20.00
CA GLY A 65 9.98 0.76 -19.02
C GLY A 65 10.54 1.08 -17.63
N ARG A 66 11.01 2.31 -17.41
CA ARG A 66 11.53 2.78 -16.12
C ARG A 66 10.40 3.11 -15.15
N LEU A 67 10.52 2.64 -13.92
CA LEU A 67 9.60 3.02 -12.83
C LEU A 67 9.89 4.45 -12.38
N ARG A 68 8.90 5.33 -12.49
CA ARG A 68 8.93 6.72 -12.02
C ARG A 68 7.87 6.89 -10.93
N PRO A 69 8.12 7.70 -9.88
CA PRO A 69 7.09 8.03 -8.92
C PRO A 69 5.92 8.72 -9.63
N SER A 70 4.71 8.22 -9.44
CA SER A 70 3.50 8.89 -9.90
C SER A 70 3.18 10.03 -8.93
N GLY A 71 2.84 11.19 -9.48
CA GLY A 71 2.33 12.33 -8.71
C GLY A 71 0.80 12.35 -8.64
N ASP A 72 0.13 11.27 -9.04
CA ASP A 72 -1.32 11.18 -9.06
C ASP A 72 -1.86 10.87 -7.66
N ASP A 73 -2.98 11.50 -7.32
CA ASP A 73 -3.74 11.21 -6.12
C ASP A 73 -4.63 9.98 -6.34
N VAL A 74 -4.39 8.91 -5.57
CA VAL A 74 -5.07 7.62 -5.79
C VAL A 74 -5.55 7.03 -4.48
N SER A 75 -6.83 6.66 -4.47
CA SER A 75 -7.45 5.86 -3.41
C SER A 75 -7.27 4.38 -3.69
N PHE A 76 -6.92 3.60 -2.67
CA PHE A 76 -6.75 2.15 -2.77
C PHE A 76 -7.15 1.45 -1.48
N GLU A 77 -7.42 0.13 -1.53
CA GLU A 77 -7.73 -0.63 -0.32
C GLU A 77 -6.44 -1.17 0.31
N LEU A 78 -6.28 -0.93 1.62
CA LEU A 78 -5.20 -1.47 2.44
C LEU A 78 -5.78 -2.41 3.49
N THR A 79 -5.22 -3.61 3.61
CA THR A 79 -5.55 -4.56 4.68
C THR A 79 -4.28 -4.92 5.45
N LEU A 80 -4.33 -4.84 6.77
CA LEU A 80 -3.25 -5.27 7.66
C LEU A 80 -3.73 -6.47 8.48
N CYS A 81 -3.02 -7.60 8.40
CA CYS A 81 -3.29 -8.82 9.16
C CYS A 81 -2.14 -9.15 10.10
#